data_AF-A0A412AU76-F1
#
_entry.id   AF-A0A412AU76-F1
#
_cell.length_a   1.000
_cell.length_b   1.000
_cell.length_c   1.000
_cell.angle_alpha   90.00
_cell.angle_beta   90.00
_cell.angle_gamma   90.00
#
_symmetry.space_group_name_H-M   'P 1'
#
loop_
_entity.id
_entity.type
_entity.pdbx_description
1 polymer ?
#
loop_
_entity_poly.entity_id
_entity_poly.type
_entity_poly.pdbx_seq_one_letter_code
_entity_poly.pdbx_strand_id
1 'polypeptide(L)'
;MTEEMMSLDEVAKECKEAAEYLASQPGEGYDLDTLMRDKNLEFEESLSKAEKRLIRANEIENLECLAAHLERLPRHCFHGNQMTGFGNYISAIIYDAVEVLKDNS
;
A
#
# COMPACT_ATOMS: atom_id res chain seq x y z
N MET A 1 -23.82 14.78 37.16
CA MET A 1 -22.37 14.89 36.94
C MET A 1 -21.95 16.20 37.57
N THR A 2 -21.38 16.13 38.77
CA THR A 2 -20.78 17.30 39.43
C THR A 2 -19.38 17.45 38.85
N GLU A 3 -19.13 18.58 38.17
CA GLU A 3 -17.77 19.01 37.86
C GLU A 3 -17.06 19.22 39.20
N GLU A 4 -16.20 18.27 39.58
CA GLU A 4 -15.27 18.46 40.69
C GLU A 4 -14.30 19.56 40.27
N MET A 5 -14.55 20.80 40.70
CA MET A 5 -13.58 21.89 40.58
C MET A 5 -12.40 21.54 41.48
N MET A 6 -11.38 20.89 40.90
CA MET A 6 -10.11 20.66 41.55
C MET A 6 -9.53 21.99 42.03
N SER A 7 -9.02 22.00 43.27
CA SER A 7 -8.38 23.19 43.82
C SER A 7 -7.07 23.48 43.07
N LEU A 8 -6.66 24.75 43.00
CA LEU A 8 -5.39 25.13 42.36
C LEU A 8 -4.18 24.42 42.99
N ASP A 9 -4.26 24.06 44.27
CA ASP A 9 -3.23 23.30 44.98
C ASP A 9 -3.17 21.84 44.54
N GLU A 10 -4.30 21.20 44.24
CA GLU A 10 -4.33 19.86 43.66
C GLU A 10 -3.75 19.85 42.25
N VAL A 11 -4.10 20.83 41.42
CA VAL A 11 -3.53 20.97 40.07
C VAL A 11 -2.02 21.19 40.13
N ALA A 12 -1.54 22.01 41.06
CA ALA A 12 -0.11 22.24 41.25
C ALA A 12 0.63 20.97 41.71
N LYS A 13 -0.02 20.18 42.58
CA LYS A 13 0.52 18.92 43.07
C LYS A 13 0.59 17.86 41.97
N GLU A 14 -0.46 17.70 41.18
CA GLU A 14 -0.46 16.78 40.03
C GLU A 14 0.58 17.18 38.97
N CYS A 15 0.70 18.47 38.68
CA CYS A 15 1.75 18.96 37.76
C CYS A 15 3.15 18.65 38.27
N LYS A 16 3.38 18.75 39.59
CA LYS A 16 4.67 18.43 40.20
C LYS A 16 4.96 16.93 40.15
N GLU A 17 3.97 16.11 40.48
CA GLU A 17 4.09 14.65 40.41
C GLU A 17 4.30 14.15 38.97
N ALA A 18 3.64 14.76 37.99
CA ALA A 18 3.84 14.46 36.57
C ALA A 18 5.24 14.88 36.09
N ALA A 19 5.74 16.04 36.53
CA ALA A 19 7.08 16.50 36.19
C ALA A 19 8.17 15.61 36.83
N GLU A 20 7.99 15.22 38.09
CA GLU A 20 8.89 14.28 38.77
C GLU A 20 8.84 12.90 38.13
N TYR A 21 7.67 12.42 37.72
CA TYR A 21 7.51 11.18 36.98
C TYR A 21 8.28 11.21 35.66
N LEU A 22 8.09 12.25 34.84
CA LEU A 22 8.81 12.45 33.57
C LEU A 22 10.33 12.57 33.76
N ALA A 23 10.78 13.25 34.81
CA ALA A 23 12.20 13.37 35.14
C ALA A 23 12.80 12.08 35.71
N SER A 24 11.98 11.25 36.35
CA SER A 24 12.37 9.96 36.94
C SER A 24 12.32 8.81 35.96
N GLN A 25 11.69 8.98 34.79
CA GLN A 25 11.79 8.01 33.74
C GLN A 25 13.28 7.92 33.35
N PRO A 26 13.94 6.78 33.60
CA PRO A 26 15.28 6.58 33.11
C PRO A 26 15.16 6.79 31.61
N GLY A 27 16.00 7.66 31.05
CA GLY A 27 16.02 7.87 29.62
C GLY A 27 16.23 6.51 28.96
N GLU A 28 15.15 5.87 28.55
CA GLU A 28 15.12 5.17 27.29
C GLU A 28 15.37 6.26 26.27
N GLY A 29 16.64 6.67 26.18
CA GLY A 29 17.19 7.50 25.15
C GLY A 29 17.10 6.66 23.89
N TYR A 30 15.88 6.48 23.40
CA TYR A 30 15.66 6.41 21.98
C TYR A 30 16.10 7.78 21.49
N ASP A 31 17.41 7.86 21.23
CA ASP A 31 18.06 9.03 20.69
C ASP A 31 17.17 9.55 19.57
N LEU A 32 16.89 10.85 19.57
CA LEU A 32 16.00 11.45 18.58
C LEU A 32 16.47 11.07 17.17
N ASP A 33 17.78 10.92 16.98
CA ASP A 33 18.40 10.42 15.76
C ASP A 33 18.03 8.97 15.42
N THR A 34 17.93 8.09 16.42
CA THR A 34 17.47 6.69 16.24
C THR A 34 15.99 6.67 15.86
N LEU A 35 15.15 7.47 16.53
CA LEU A 35 13.72 7.57 16.20
C LEU A 35 13.50 8.11 14.77
N MET A 36 14.23 9.16 14.40
CA MET A 36 14.16 9.74 13.05
C MET A 36 14.63 8.73 12.00
N ARG A 37 15.68 7.96 12.28
CA ARG A 37 16.17 6.92 11.37
C ARG A 37 15.14 5.82 11.15
N ASP A 38 14.51 5.32 12.21
CA ASP A 38 13.48 4.29 12.13
C ASP A 38 12.25 4.78 11.36
N LYS A 39 11.84 6.04 11.58
CA LYS A 39 10.73 6.65 10.84
C LYS A 39 11.05 6.86 9.36
N ASN A 40 12.29 7.21 9.03
CA ASN A 40 12.74 7.30 7.64
C ASN A 40 12.75 5.93 6.97
N LEU A 41 13.21 4.88 7.65
CA LEU A 41 13.17 3.50 7.13
C LEU A 41 11.72 3.06 6.86
N GLU A 42 10.81 3.27 7.80
CA GLU A 42 9.38 2.96 7.63
C GLU A 42 8.75 3.72 6.45
N PHE A 43 9.17 4.98 6.25
CA PHE A 43 8.74 5.80 5.12
C PHE A 43 9.30 5.29 3.79
N GLU A 44 10.58 4.96 3.71
CA GLU A 44 11.20 4.39 2.51
C GLU A 44 10.58 3.04 2.11
N GLU A 45 10.30 2.18 3.08
CA GLU A 45 9.58 0.92 2.84
C GLU A 45 8.17 1.17 2.30
N SER A 46 7.47 2.14 2.87
CA SER A 46 6.14 2.55 2.42
C SER A 46 6.15 3.11 1.00
N LEU A 47 7.14 3.94 0.67
CA LEU A 47 7.35 4.46 -0.68
C LEU A 47 7.66 3.33 -1.66
N SER A 48 8.59 2.42 -1.32
CA SER A 48 8.92 1.28 -2.18
C SER A 48 7.69 0.39 -2.45
N LYS A 49 6.83 0.20 -1.44
CA LYS A 49 5.57 -0.54 -1.61
C LYS A 49 4.58 0.21 -2.50
N ALA A 50 4.47 1.53 -2.37
CA ALA A 50 3.64 2.36 -3.24
C ALA A 50 4.13 2.35 -4.69
N GLU A 51 5.45 2.40 -4.90
CA GLU A 51 6.08 2.33 -6.21
C GLU A 51 5.82 0.98 -6.89
N LYS A 52 5.96 -0.13 -6.15
CA LYS A 52 5.61 -1.47 -6.65
C LYS A 52 4.13 -1.58 -7.02
N ARG A 53 3.23 -0.95 -6.26
CA ARG A 53 1.80 -0.90 -6.60
C ARG A 53 1.55 -0.11 -7.87
N LEU A 54 2.25 1.02 -8.06
CA LEU A 54 2.16 1.82 -9.28
C LEU A 54 2.64 1.05 -10.50
N ILE A 55 3.81 0.40 -10.41
CA ILE A 55 4.39 -0.42 -11.49
C ILE A 55 3.40 -1.52 -11.88
N ARG A 56 2.85 -2.23 -10.89
CA ARG A 56 1.86 -3.30 -11.12
C ARG A 56 0.59 -2.77 -11.80
N ALA A 57 0.07 -1.61 -11.38
CA ALA A 57 -1.10 -1.00 -12.02
C ALA A 57 -0.83 -0.67 -13.50
N ASN A 58 0.37 -0.15 -13.80
CA ASN A 58 0.80 0.14 -15.16
C ASN A 58 0.98 -1.15 -16.01
N GLU A 59 1.50 -2.23 -15.42
CA GLU A 59 1.58 -3.55 -16.09
C GLU A 59 0.19 -4.12 -16.42
N ILE A 60 -0.77 -3.99 -15.51
CA ILE A 60 -2.17 -4.39 -15.74
C ILE A 60 -2.77 -3.60 -16.90
N GLU A 61 -2.61 -2.28 -16.91
CA GLU A 61 -3.10 -1.42 -18.00
C GLU A 61 -2.48 -1.79 -19.35
N ASN A 62 -1.18 -2.07 -19.38
CA ASN A 62 -0.49 -2.52 -20.60
C ASN A 62 -1.05 -3.84 -21.14
N LEU A 63 -1.37 -4.79 -20.25
CA LEU A 63 -1.97 -6.07 -20.64
C LEU A 63 -3.39 -5.89 -21.20
N GLU A 64 -4.21 -5.04 -20.58
CA GLU A 64 -5.54 -4.70 -21.09
C GLU A 64 -5.46 -4.05 -22.47
N CYS A 65 -4.53 -3.11 -22.64
CA CYS A 65 -4.30 -2.44 -23.91
C CYS A 65 -3.86 -3.44 -24.99
N LEU A 66 -2.95 -4.36 -24.67
CA LEU A 66 -2.53 -5.44 -25.57
C LEU A 66 -3.72 -6.34 -25.96
N ALA A 67 -4.54 -6.75 -25.01
CA ALA A 67 -5.73 -7.56 -25.28
C ALA A 67 -6.68 -6.84 -26.25
N ALA A 68 -6.97 -5.57 -26.01
CA ALA A 68 -7.81 -4.74 -26.88
C ALA A 68 -7.22 -4.57 -28.29
N HIS A 69 -5.88 -4.52 -28.43
CA HIS A 69 -5.23 -4.50 -29.74
C HIS A 69 -5.36 -5.84 -30.47
N LEU A 70 -5.15 -6.94 -29.76
CA LEU A 70 -5.29 -8.28 -30.32
C LEU A 70 -6.73 -8.55 -30.80
N GLU A 71 -7.73 -7.97 -30.14
CA GLU A 71 -9.13 -8.12 -30.55
C GLU A 71 -9.48 -7.52 -31.90
N ARG A 72 -8.76 -6.46 -32.27
CA ARG A 72 -8.95 -5.71 -33.52
C ARG A 72 -8.22 -6.35 -34.69
N LEU A 73 -7.33 -7.33 -34.43
CA LEU A 73 -6.66 -8.04 -35.50
C LEU A 73 -7.69 -8.85 -36.29
N PRO A 74 -7.53 -8.94 -37.63
CA PRO A 74 -8.36 -9.82 -38.44
C PRO A 74 -8.34 -11.23 -37.85
N ARG A 75 -9.52 -11.86 -37.74
CA ARG A 75 -9.61 -13.25 -37.27
C ARG A 75 -8.89 -14.14 -38.29
N HIS A 76 -7.65 -14.50 -38.00
CA HIS A 76 -6.86 -15.35 -38.87
C HIS A 76 -7.38 -16.79 -38.76
N CYS A 77 -7.99 -17.29 -39.84
CA CYS A 77 -8.37 -18.69 -39.96
C CYS A 77 -7.11 -19.52 -40.24
N PHE A 78 -6.58 -20.19 -39.23
CA PHE A 78 -5.53 -21.19 -39.39
C PHE A 78 -6.22 -22.55 -39.74
N HIS A 79 -5.79 -23.32 -40.76
CA HIS A 79 -6.42 -24.61 -41.18
C HIS A 79 -5.57 -25.96 -41.20
N GLY A 80 -5.47 -26.74 -40.08
CA GLY A 80 -4.52 -27.87 -39.78
C GLY A 80 -3.87 -27.87 -38.35
N ASN A 81 -2.52 -27.73 -38.16
CA ASN A 81 -1.85 -27.33 -36.87
C ASN A 81 -2.20 -25.89 -36.45
N GLN A 82 -3.48 -25.63 -36.41
CA GLN A 82 -4.04 -24.43 -36.97
C GLN A 82 -5.40 -24.35 -36.29
N MET A 83 -5.51 -23.34 -35.42
CA MET A 83 -6.70 -23.12 -34.63
C MET A 83 -7.88 -22.81 -35.54
N THR A 84 -8.75 -23.79 -35.68
CA THR A 84 -10.09 -23.64 -36.24
C THR A 84 -10.92 -22.84 -35.25
N GLY A 85 -10.88 -21.52 -35.40
CA GLY A 85 -11.91 -20.61 -34.92
C GLY A 85 -11.90 -20.31 -33.43
N PHE A 86 -10.90 -19.58 -32.96
CA PHE A 86 -11.08 -18.69 -31.80
C PHE A 86 -10.59 -17.30 -32.21
N GLY A 87 -11.51 -16.48 -32.71
CA GLY A 87 -11.26 -15.05 -32.83
C GLY A 87 -10.87 -14.55 -31.45
N ASN A 88 -9.60 -14.21 -31.31
CA ASN A 88 -9.00 -13.58 -30.12
C ASN A 88 -8.84 -14.49 -28.88
N TYR A 89 -8.53 -15.78 -29.06
CA TYR A 89 -8.17 -16.68 -27.93
C TYR A 89 -7.11 -16.08 -26.98
N ILE A 90 -6.11 -15.42 -27.57
CA ILE A 90 -5.01 -14.81 -26.80
C ILE A 90 -5.51 -13.59 -26.00
N SER A 91 -6.42 -12.77 -26.53
CA SER A 91 -6.97 -11.64 -25.75
C SER A 91 -7.81 -12.14 -24.59
N ALA A 92 -8.59 -13.21 -24.78
CA ALA A 92 -9.37 -13.84 -23.71
C ALA A 92 -8.47 -14.34 -22.56
N ILE A 93 -7.38 -15.05 -22.89
CA ILE A 93 -6.40 -15.48 -21.86
C ILE A 93 -5.82 -14.28 -21.11
N ILE A 94 -5.51 -13.19 -21.83
CA ILE A 94 -4.93 -11.99 -21.20
C ILE A 94 -5.95 -11.34 -20.25
N TYR A 95 -7.23 -11.26 -20.64
CA TYR A 95 -8.27 -10.72 -19.75
C TYR A 95 -8.45 -11.58 -18.49
N ASP A 96 -8.50 -12.92 -18.63
CA ASP A 96 -8.59 -13.82 -17.48
C ASP A 96 -7.39 -13.64 -16.53
N ALA A 97 -6.18 -13.50 -17.09
CA ALA A 97 -4.98 -13.23 -16.30
C ALA A 97 -5.03 -11.87 -15.59
N VAL A 98 -5.56 -10.84 -16.25
CA VAL A 98 -5.75 -9.50 -15.67
C VAL A 98 -6.73 -9.53 -14.51
N GLU A 99 -7.84 -10.28 -14.61
CA GLU A 99 -8.79 -10.44 -13.50
C GLU A 99 -8.11 -11.03 -12.26
N VAL A 100 -7.34 -12.11 -12.44
CA VAL A 100 -6.56 -12.71 -11.34
C VAL A 100 -5.54 -11.73 -10.76
N LEU A 101 -4.89 -10.92 -11.60
CA LEU A 101 -3.93 -9.92 -11.13
C LEU A 101 -4.60 -8.78 -10.35
N LYS A 102 -5.83 -8.39 -10.71
CA LYS A 102 -6.60 -7.39 -9.97
C LYS A 102 -7.08 -7.91 -8.61
N ASP A 103 -7.53 -9.16 -8.54
CA ASP A 103 -8.02 -9.78 -7.30
C ASP A 103 -6.91 -9.98 -6.25
N ASN A 104 -5.66 -10.10 -6.70
CA ASN A 104 -4.49 -10.25 -5.84
C ASN A 104 -3.79 -8.92 -5.50
N SER A 105 -4.47 -7.77 -5.63
CA SER A 105 -3.89 -6.41 -5.44
C SER A 105 -4.22 -5.77 -4.10
#